data_AF-A0A7C5CJZ2-F1
#
_entry.id   AF-A0A7C5CJZ2-F1
#
_cell.length_a   1.000
_cell.length_b   1.000
_cell.length_c   1.000
_cell.angle_alpha   90.00
_cell.angle_beta   90.00
_cell.angle_gamma   90.00
#
_symmetry.space_group_name_H-M   'P 1'
#
loop_
_entity.id
_entity.type
_entity.pdbx_description
1 polymer ?
#
loop_
_entity_poly.entity_id
_entity_poly.type
_entity_poly.pdbx_seq_one_letter_code
_entity_poly.pdbx_strand_id
1 'polypeptide(L)' 'MNRRKFLGLGLAAVALAPVAINAIDFRKEKPDAWTAKTIDDAIKALYGDVKPIESDKIKIKNPKVASNGGAVPVGIK' A
#
# COMPACT_ATOMS: atom_id res chain seq x y z
N MET A 1 10.68 -5.56 -45.13
CA MET A 1 10.03 -4.94 -43.94
C MET A 1 11.02 -4.00 -43.26
N ASN A 2 10.67 -2.72 -43.05
CA ASN A 2 11.59 -1.72 -42.47
C ASN A 2 11.82 -1.98 -40.97
N ARG A 3 13.00 -2.47 -40.59
CA ARG A 3 13.37 -2.84 -39.20
C ARG A 3 13.09 -1.73 -38.18
N ARG A 4 13.27 -0.47 -38.58
CA ARG A 4 13.02 0.71 -37.75
C ARG A 4 11.52 0.92 -37.43
N LYS A 5 10.63 0.55 -38.37
CA LYS A 5 9.17 0.58 -38.14
C LYS A 5 8.71 -0.57 -37.25
N PHE A 6 9.33 -1.75 -37.39
CA PHE A 6 9.04 -2.91 -36.56
C PHE A 6 9.40 -2.69 -35.08
N LEU A 7 10.57 -2.11 -34.80
CA LEU A 7 11.01 -1.78 -33.43
C LEU A 7 10.16 -0.67 -32.80
N GLY A 8 9.76 0.35 -33.57
CA GLY A 8 8.91 1.44 -33.07
C GLY A 8 7.50 0.97 -32.67
N LEU A 9 6.92 0.00 -33.40
CA LEU A 9 5.63 -0.60 -33.05
C LEU A 9 5.72 -1.45 -31.77
N GLY A 10 6.81 -2.19 -31.57
CA GLY A 10 7.02 -2.99 -30.36
C GLY A 10 7.19 -2.14 -29.10
N LEU A 11 7.91 -1.02 -29.18
CA LEU A 11 8.09 -0.09 -28.07
C LEU A 11 6.79 0.62 -27.66
N ALA A 12 5.96 1.01 -28.65
CA ALA A 12 4.65 1.60 -28.37
C ALA A 12 3.70 0.63 -27.65
N ALA A 13 3.79 -0.67 -27.94
CA ALA A 13 2.99 -1.70 -27.26
C ALA A 13 3.37 -1.90 -25.78
N VAL A 14 4.65 -1.76 -25.43
CA VAL A 14 5.13 -1.88 -24.04
C VAL A 14 4.73 -0.66 -23.20
N ALA A 15 4.69 0.53 -23.79
CA ALA A 15 4.26 1.75 -23.10
C ALA A 15 2.76 1.76 -22.74
N LEU A 16 1.95 0.94 -23.42
CA LEU A 16 0.51 0.76 -23.15
C LEU A 16 0.22 -0.44 -22.25
N ALA A 17 1.22 -1.24 -21.91
CA ALA A 17 1.02 -2.33 -20.97
C ALA A 17 0.65 -1.75 -19.61
N PRO A 18 -0.46 -2.19 -18.99
CA PRO A 18 -0.78 -1.75 -17.64
C PRO A 18 0.39 -2.12 -16.75
N VAL A 19 1.03 -1.10 -16.16
CA VAL A 19 2.04 -1.29 -15.13
C VAL A 19 1.32 -2.03 -14.02
N ALA A 20 1.71 -3.28 -13.75
CA ALA A 20 1.08 -4.08 -12.71
C ALA A 20 1.35 -3.41 -11.36
N ILE A 21 0.43 -2.54 -10.94
CA ILE A 21 0.41 -1.97 -9.60
C ILE A 21 -0.11 -3.08 -8.69
N ASN A 22 0.81 -3.85 -8.13
CA ASN A 22 0.49 -4.91 -7.18
C ASN A 22 0.14 -4.30 -5.83
N ALA A 23 -1.05 -3.71 -5.71
CA ALA A 23 -1.62 -3.38 -4.42
C ALA A 23 -2.20 -4.66 -3.80
N ILE A 24 -1.77 -4.99 -2.58
CA ILE A 24 -2.35 -6.11 -1.83
C ILE A 24 -3.75 -5.69 -1.37
N ASP A 25 -4.78 -6.44 -1.77
CA ASP A 25 -6.12 -6.25 -1.21
C ASP A 25 -6.20 -6.93 0.16
N PHE A 26 -5.92 -6.18 1.22
CA PHE A 26 -5.97 -6.70 2.59
C PHE A 26 -7.35 -7.21 2.99
N ARG A 27 -8.44 -6.75 2.35
CA ARG A 27 -9.79 -7.26 2.66
C ARG A 27 -9.95 -8.72 2.23
N LYS A 28 -9.31 -9.07 1.12
CA LYS A 28 -9.33 -10.42 0.55
C LYS A 28 -8.21 -11.28 1.09
N GLU A 29 -6.98 -10.76 1.10
CA GLU A 29 -5.78 -11.54 1.38
C GLU A 29 -5.47 -11.65 2.88
N LYS A 30 -6.01 -10.75 3.71
CA LYS A 30 -5.79 -10.68 5.17
C LYS A 30 -7.09 -10.33 5.94
N PRO A 31 -8.18 -11.10 5.75
CA PRO A 31 -9.50 -10.75 6.28
C PRO A 31 -9.54 -10.64 7.81
N ASP A 32 -8.77 -11.47 8.52
CA ASP A 32 -8.73 -11.46 9.98
C ASP A 32 -8.10 -10.17 10.51
N ALA A 33 -7.01 -9.71 9.90
CA ALA A 33 -6.39 -8.43 10.22
C ALA A 33 -7.28 -7.24 9.83
N TRP A 34 -8.00 -7.35 8.70
CA TRP A 34 -8.91 -6.31 8.22
C TRP A 34 -10.14 -6.12 9.10
N THR A 35 -10.68 -7.21 9.64
CA THR A 35 -11.92 -7.22 10.44
C THR A 35 -11.68 -7.15 11.96
N ALA A 36 -10.42 -7.23 12.39
CA ALA A 36 -10.03 -7.05 13.78
C ALA A 36 -10.53 -5.73 14.36
N LYS A 37 -11.00 -5.77 15.61
CA LYS A 37 -11.56 -4.60 16.32
C LYS A 37 -10.56 -3.94 17.26
N THR A 38 -9.42 -4.58 17.49
CA THR A 38 -8.36 -4.07 18.35
C THR A 38 -7.04 -4.08 17.61
N ILE A 39 -6.12 -3.20 18.03
CA ILE A 39 -4.79 -3.11 17.45
C ILE A 39 -4.01 -4.41 17.71
N ASP A 40 -4.12 -4.97 18.91
CA ASP A 40 -3.41 -6.19 19.30
C ASP A 40 -3.84 -7.39 18.44
N ASP A 41 -5.15 -7.54 18.21
CA ASP A 41 -5.68 -8.61 17.35
C ASP A 41 -5.18 -8.44 15.90
N ALA A 42 -5.16 -7.21 15.39
CA ALA A 42 -4.67 -6.93 14.04
C ALA A 42 -3.17 -7.21 13.89
N ILE A 43 -2.35 -6.81 14.87
CA ILE A 43 -0.91 -7.10 14.90
C ILE A 43 -0.69 -8.61 14.94
N LYS A 44 -1.42 -9.33 15.80
CA LYS A 44 -1.32 -10.78 15.91
C LYS A 44 -1.73 -11.49 14.62
N ALA A 45 -2.79 -11.05 13.97
CA ALA A 45 -3.23 -11.60 12.69
C ALA A 45 -2.21 -11.39 11.55
N LEU A 46 -1.44 -10.29 11.59
CA LEU A 46 -0.44 -9.98 10.56
C LEU A 46 0.92 -10.60 10.84
N TYR A 47 1.36 -10.62 12.10
CA TYR A 47 2.74 -10.88 12.48
C TYR A 47 2.90 -12.03 13.48
N GLY A 48 1.80 -12.61 13.96
CA GLY A 48 1.80 -13.63 15.01
C GLY A 48 2.01 -13.03 16.41
N ASP A 49 2.43 -13.87 17.36
CA ASP A 49 2.67 -13.46 18.75
C ASP A 49 3.97 -12.66 18.90
N VAL A 50 3.96 -11.43 18.39
CA VAL A 50 5.04 -10.45 18.55
C VAL A 50 4.75 -9.52 19.73
N LYS A 51 5.82 -9.06 20.40
CA LYS A 51 5.74 -8.00 21.41
C LYS A 51 6.23 -6.69 20.78
N PRO A 52 5.35 -5.73 20.50
CA PRO A 52 5.76 -4.43 19.97
C PRO A 52 6.74 -3.75 20.92
N ILE A 53 7.75 -3.09 20.36
CA ILE A 53 8.73 -2.28 21.11
C ILE A 53 8.42 -0.83 20.82
N GLU A 54 8.17 -0.03 21.85
CA GLU A 54 7.97 1.41 21.70
C GLU A 54 9.26 2.08 21.20
N SER A 55 9.11 3.08 20.33
CA SER A 55 10.24 3.72 19.67
C SER A 55 9.95 5.17 19.32
N ASP A 56 10.77 6.08 19.84
CA ASP A 56 10.76 7.51 19.48
C ASP A 56 11.37 7.80 18.10
N LYS A 57 11.88 6.75 17.42
CA LYS A 57 12.49 6.88 16.09
C LYS A 57 11.46 7.01 14.98
N ILE A 58 10.22 6.53 15.20
CA ILE A 58 9.13 6.61 14.24
C ILE A 58 8.31 7.87 14.54
N LYS A 59 8.23 8.79 13.57
CA LYS A 59 7.51 10.05 13.73
C LYS A 59 6.29 10.08 12.81
N ILE A 60 5.12 10.19 13.40
CA ILE A 60 3.85 10.33 12.68
C ILE A 60 3.52 11.82 12.58
N LYS A 61 3.33 12.30 11.35
CA LYS A 61 2.88 13.67 11.04
C LYS A 61 1.48 13.60 10.48
N ASN A 62 0.52 14.08 11.25
CA ASN A 62 -0.90 14.13 10.92
C ASN A 62 -1.51 15.48 11.36
N PRO A 63 -2.59 15.95 10.72
CA PRO A 63 -3.31 17.12 11.18
C PRO A 63 -3.95 16.84 12.54
N LYS A 64 -4.04 17.86 13.40
CA LYS A 64 -4.69 17.74 14.71
C LYS A 64 -6.19 17.43 14.60
N VAL A 65 -6.84 17.92 13.54
CA VAL A 65 -8.25 17.71 13.25
C VAL A 65 -8.39 17.44 11.75
N ALA A 66 -9.12 16.38 11.39
CA ALA A 66 -9.49 16.12 10.00
C ALA A 66 -10.65 17.04 9.60
N SER A 67 -10.51 17.79 8.51
CA SER A 67 -11.56 18.72 8.05
C SER A 67 -12.72 18.02 7.33
N ASN A 68 -12.52 16.77 6.89
CA ASN A 68 -13.55 15.91 6.31
C ASN A 68 -13.20 14.43 6.56
N GLY A 69 -14.17 13.55 6.35
CA GLY A 69 -14.01 12.09 6.50
C GLY A 69 -13.42 11.37 5.27
N GLY A 70 -12.95 12.12 4.28
CA GLY A 70 -12.39 11.57 3.04
C GLY A 70 -10.88 11.43 3.12
N ALA A 71 -10.18 12.44 2.62
CA ALA A 71 -8.72 12.42 2.51
C ALA A 71 -8.08 13.12 3.72
N VAL A 72 -7.52 12.33 4.64
CA VAL A 72 -6.71 12.84 5.75
C VAL A 72 -5.23 12.64 5.43
N PRO A 73 -4.41 13.70 5.35
CA PRO A 73 -2.98 13.55 5.05
C PRO A 73 -2.25 12.97 6.26
N VAL A 74 -1.55 11.85 6.05
CA VAL A 74 -0.69 11.21 7.06
C VAL A 74 0.69 11.01 6.46
N GLY A 75 1.73 11.47 7.18
CA GLY A 75 3.13 11.25 6.85
C GLY A 75 3.81 10.43 7.94
N ILE A 76 4.69 9.51 7.55
CA ILE A 76 5.51 8.70 8.45
C ILE A 76 6.97 8.99 8.12
N LYS A 77 7.79 9.20 9.13
CA LYS A 77 9.24 9.37 9.02
C LYS A 77 9.98 8.47 9.99
#